data_AF-A0A0D0Y612-F1
#
_entry.id   AF-A0A0D0Y612-F1
#
_cell.length_a   1.000
_cell.length_b   1.000
_cell.length_c   1.000
_cell.angle_alpha   90.00
_cell.angle_beta   90.00
_cell.angle_gamma   90.00
#
_symmetry.space_group_name_H-M   'P 1'
#
loop_
_entity.id
_entity.type
_entity.pdbx_description
1 polymer ?
#
loop_
_entity_poly.entity_id
_entity_poly.type
_entity_poly.pdbx_seq_one_letter_code
_entity_poly.pdbx_strand_id
1 'polypeptide(L)'
;MNINSRYDLLQRLEQLEQLQQLEQLERPQQLERLQQLEYSAKDYRELVIDTDDVVYCDPPYAGTSYDYDGFGHKAFENWYLHECPAKEIYISEYTKLPYTEVAFNFGKKQSFSSTGKRRDELLLRVVHEDDEDA
;
A
#
# COMPACT_ATOMS: atom_id res chain seq x y z
N MET A 1 -42.44 -40.90 -20.52
CA MET A 1 -41.37 -39.89 -20.35
C MET A 1 -42.01 -38.65 -19.74
N ASN A 2 -41.53 -38.22 -18.56
CA ASN A 2 -42.18 -37.17 -17.76
C ASN A 2 -41.74 -35.79 -18.28
N ILE A 3 -42.56 -35.21 -19.15
CA ILE A 3 -42.31 -33.95 -19.86
C ILE A 3 -42.10 -32.78 -18.88
N ASN A 4 -42.76 -32.80 -17.72
CA ASN A 4 -42.65 -31.77 -16.68
C ASN A 4 -41.21 -31.67 -16.12
N SER A 5 -40.56 -32.82 -15.90
CA SER A 5 -39.17 -32.87 -15.43
C SER A 5 -38.17 -32.28 -16.42
N ARG A 6 -38.51 -32.23 -17.72
CA ARG A 6 -37.65 -31.62 -18.75
C ARG A 6 -37.80 -30.10 -18.77
N TYR A 7 -39.00 -29.58 -18.49
CA TYR A 7 -39.22 -28.14 -18.35
C TYR A 7 -38.53 -27.56 -17.12
N ASP A 8 -38.60 -28.27 -15.98
CA ASP A 8 -37.91 -27.86 -14.74
C ASP A 8 -36.39 -27.81 -14.94
N LEU A 9 -35.83 -28.75 -15.72
CA LEU A 9 -34.40 -28.78 -16.04
C LEU A 9 -33.99 -27.60 -16.92
N LEU A 10 -34.81 -27.25 -17.92
CA LEU A 10 -34.55 -26.12 -18.81
C LEU A 10 -34.60 -24.80 -18.05
N GLN A 11 -35.59 -24.62 -17.19
CA GLN A 11 -35.74 -23.39 -16.39
C GLN A 11 -34.56 -23.19 -15.44
N ARG A 12 -34.02 -24.29 -14.89
CA ARG A 12 -32.86 -24.25 -14.01
C ARG A 12 -31.55 -23.95 -14.75
N LEU A 13 -31.41 -24.42 -16.00
CA LEU A 13 -30.28 -24.08 -16.85
C LEU A 13 -30.28 -22.59 -17.23
N GLU A 14 -31.45 -22.05 -17.56
CA GLU A 14 -31.61 -20.63 -17.91
C GLU A 14 -31.27 -19.72 -16.72
N GLN A 15 -31.67 -20.10 -15.50
CA GLN A 15 -31.27 -19.41 -14.27
C GLN A 15 -29.76 -19.44 -14.02
N LEU A 16 -29.10 -20.58 -14.27
CA LEU A 16 -27.65 -20.70 -14.10
C LEU A 16 -26.89 -19.83 -15.11
N GLU A 17 -27.40 -19.73 -16.34
CA GLU A 17 -26.82 -18.88 -17.38
C GLU A 17 -26.93 -17.39 -17.04
N GLN A 18 -28.08 -16.96 -16.48
CA GLN A 18 -28.25 -15.60 -15.95
C GLN A 18 -27.31 -15.30 -14.77
N LEU A 19 -27.15 -16.23 -13.83
CA LEU A 19 -26.23 -16.06 -12.70
C LEU A 19 -24.78 -15.93 -13.18
N GLN A 20 -24.37 -16.72 -14.17
CA GLN A 20 -23.04 -16.63 -14.77
C GLN A 20 -22.81 -15.29 -15.49
N GLN A 21 -23.83 -14.73 -16.14
CA GLN A 21 -23.75 -13.38 -16.74
C GLN A 21 -23.63 -12.29 -15.67
N LEU A 22 -24.34 -12.40 -14.54
CA LEU A 22 -24.25 -11.45 -13.43
C LEU A 22 -22.85 -11.44 -12.78
N GLU A 23 -22.23 -12.61 -12.56
CA GLU A 23 -20.83 -12.70 -12.07
C GLU A 23 -19.81 -12.08 -13.04
N GLN A 24 -20.09 -12.04 -14.35
CA GLN A 24 -19.22 -11.37 -15.31
C GLN A 24 -19.36 -9.84 -15.26
N LEU A 25 -20.51 -9.32 -14.84
CA LEU A 25 -20.79 -7.89 -14.70
C LEU A 25 -20.27 -7.27 -13.40
N GLU A 26 -20.00 -8.05 -12.36
CA GLU A 26 -19.35 -7.54 -11.13
C GLU A 26 -17.84 -7.28 -11.31
N ARG A 27 -17.17 -8.04 -12.19
CA ARG A 27 -15.74 -7.84 -12.51
C ARG A 27 -15.39 -6.45 -13.05
N PRO A 28 -16.13 -5.85 -14.01
CA PRO A 28 -15.78 -4.52 -14.53
C PRO A 28 -15.88 -3.40 -13.47
N GLN A 29 -16.74 -3.52 -12.45
CA GLN A 29 -16.85 -2.51 -11.39
C GLN A 29 -15.59 -2.43 -10.51
N GLN A 30 -14.85 -3.54 -10.39
CA GLN A 30 -13.56 -3.55 -9.70
C GLN A 30 -12.45 -2.92 -10.56
N LEU A 31 -12.53 -3.03 -11.89
CA LEU A 31 -11.56 -2.42 -12.81
C LEU A 31 -11.72 -0.91 -12.95
N GLU A 32 -12.93 -0.36 -12.83
CA GLU A 32 -13.13 1.10 -12.89
C GLU A 32 -12.43 1.84 -11.73
N ARG A 33 -12.28 1.20 -10.55
CA ARG A 33 -11.50 1.78 -9.44
C ARG A 33 -10.00 1.82 -9.69
N LEU A 34 -9.47 0.94 -10.55
CA LEU A 34 -8.05 0.96 -10.94
C LEU A 34 -7.73 2.08 -11.95
N GLN A 35 -8.74 2.76 -12.52
CA GLN A 35 -8.53 3.84 -13.48
C GLN A 35 -8.04 5.16 -12.86
N GLN A 36 -7.88 5.24 -11.54
CA GLN A 36 -7.43 6.45 -10.82
C GLN A 36 -5.96 6.39 -10.39
N LEU A 37 -5.18 5.41 -10.87
CA LEU A 37 -3.78 5.29 -10.49
C LEU A 37 -2.87 5.99 -11.50
N GLU A 38 -2.24 7.07 -11.06
CA GLU A 38 -1.16 7.73 -11.80
C GLU A 38 0.19 7.14 -11.37
N TYR A 39 1.03 6.79 -12.34
CA TYR A 39 2.35 6.24 -12.09
C TYR A 39 3.43 7.28 -12.42
N SER A 40 4.44 7.38 -11.56
CA SER A 40 5.59 8.23 -11.74
C SER A 40 6.87 7.44 -11.46
N ALA A 41 7.90 7.64 -12.29
CA ALA A 41 9.26 7.13 -12.07
C ALA A 41 10.23 8.27 -11.68
N LYS A 42 9.69 9.40 -11.23
CA LYS A 42 10.48 10.54 -10.77
C LYS A 42 11.03 10.30 -9.37
N ASP A 43 11.98 11.14 -8.99
CA ASP A 43 12.42 11.25 -7.62
C ASP A 43 11.26 11.68 -6.70
N TYR A 44 11.22 11.16 -5.47
CA TYR A 44 10.17 11.46 -4.49
C TYR A 44 10.05 12.96 -4.17
N ARG A 45 11.15 13.72 -4.33
CA ARG A 45 11.20 15.19 -4.17
C ARG A 45 10.48 15.94 -5.29
N GLU A 46 10.21 15.30 -6.42
CA GLU A 46 9.55 15.90 -7.59
C GLU A 46 8.06 15.54 -7.69
N LEU A 47 7.55 14.80 -6.71
CA LEU A 47 6.13 14.46 -6.64
C LEU A 47 5.33 15.68 -6.19
N VAL A 48 4.16 15.87 -6.79
CA VAL A 48 3.19 16.86 -6.33
C VAL A 48 2.38 16.18 -5.23
N ILE A 49 2.53 16.67 -4.00
CA ILE A 49 1.88 16.16 -2.79
C ILE A 49 1.19 17.36 -2.14
N ASP A 50 -0.07 17.20 -1.80
CA ASP A 50 -0.87 18.22 -1.11
C ASP A 50 -0.87 17.97 0.41
N THR A 51 -1.25 18.99 1.20
CA THR A 51 -1.25 18.90 2.67
C THR A 51 -2.23 17.88 3.23
N ASP A 52 -3.30 17.61 2.48
CA ASP A 52 -4.37 16.68 2.86
C ASP A 52 -4.10 15.24 2.36
N ASP A 53 -2.98 15.02 1.65
CA ASP A 53 -2.59 13.69 1.20
C ASP A 53 -2.08 12.84 2.36
N VAL A 54 -2.32 11.53 2.24
CA VAL A 54 -1.71 10.50 3.09
C VAL A 54 -0.55 9.87 2.33
N VAL A 55 0.66 10.07 2.83
CA VAL A 55 1.89 9.62 2.18
C VAL A 55 2.40 8.36 2.85
N TYR A 56 2.56 7.29 2.06
CA TYR A 56 3.22 6.06 2.50
C TYR A 56 4.55 5.89 1.75
N CYS A 57 5.61 5.62 2.51
CA CYS A 57 6.96 5.42 1.99
C CYS A 57 7.48 4.03 2.35
N ASP A 58 7.98 3.29 1.35
CA ASP A 58 8.79 2.07 1.55
C ASP A 58 10.19 2.29 0.97
N PRO A 59 11.01 3.16 1.60
CA PRO A 59 12.33 3.48 1.10
C PRO A 59 13.28 2.28 1.26
N PRO A 60 14.41 2.27 0.54
CA PRO A 60 15.55 1.44 0.90
C PRO A 60 15.84 1.48 2.41
N TYR A 61 15.82 0.32 3.08
CA TYR A 61 15.99 0.28 4.54
C TYR A 61 17.42 0.58 4.97
N ALA A 62 17.55 1.46 5.97
CA ALA A 62 18.83 1.83 6.53
C ALA A 62 19.56 0.62 7.15
N GLY A 63 20.88 0.55 6.92
CA GLY A 63 21.73 -0.50 7.50
C GLY A 63 21.41 -1.91 6.99
N THR A 64 20.90 -2.01 5.75
CA THR A 64 20.86 -3.26 4.97
C THR A 64 22.09 -3.37 4.06
N SER A 65 22.42 -4.59 3.65
CA SER A 65 23.62 -4.86 2.84
C SER A 65 23.47 -4.51 1.36
N TYR A 66 22.26 -4.15 0.92
CA TYR A 66 21.97 -3.86 -0.47
C TYR A 66 22.15 -2.38 -0.73
N ASP A 67 22.96 -2.05 -1.73
CA ASP A 67 23.19 -0.69 -2.17
C ASP A 67 22.15 -0.33 -3.22
N TYR A 68 21.20 0.53 -2.84
CA TYR A 68 20.16 1.04 -3.73
C TYR A 68 20.65 2.28 -4.48
N ASP A 69 21.72 2.10 -5.25
CA ASP A 69 22.35 3.13 -6.08
C ASP A 69 22.60 4.45 -5.33
N GLY A 70 23.07 4.35 -4.08
CA GLY A 70 23.39 5.53 -3.27
C GLY A 70 22.20 6.30 -2.72
N PHE A 71 21.06 5.65 -2.46
CA PHE A 71 19.91 6.28 -1.79
C PHE A 71 20.31 7.11 -0.56
N GLY A 72 20.00 8.41 -0.60
CA GLY A 72 20.39 9.36 0.43
C GLY A 72 19.46 9.33 1.62
N HIS A 73 19.66 8.41 2.59
CA HIS A 73 18.82 8.34 3.80
C HIS A 73 18.69 9.68 4.54
N LYS A 74 19.76 10.48 4.60
CA LYS A 74 19.71 11.83 5.19
C LYS A 74 18.88 12.83 4.38
N ALA A 75 18.90 12.71 3.05
CA ALA A 75 18.08 13.55 2.19
C ALA A 75 16.61 13.15 2.28
N PHE A 76 16.32 11.86 2.44
CA PHE A 76 14.97 11.37 2.69
C PHE A 76 14.47 11.83 4.07
N GLU A 77 15.32 11.79 5.09
CA GLU A 77 15.04 12.34 6.42
C GLU A 77 14.70 13.83 6.36
N ASN A 78 15.56 14.63 5.73
CA ASN A 78 15.30 16.06 5.54
C ASN A 78 13.97 16.32 4.82
N TRP A 79 13.66 15.48 3.83
CA TRP A 79 12.45 15.63 3.04
C TRP A 79 11.18 15.39 3.85
N TYR A 80 11.05 14.27 4.57
CA TYR A 80 9.81 14.01 5.32
C TYR A 80 9.64 14.94 6.53
N LEU A 81 10.74 15.55 7.02
CA LEU A 81 10.70 16.50 8.13
C LEU A 81 10.38 17.93 7.70
N HIS A 82 10.86 18.36 6.53
CA HIS A 82 10.91 19.78 6.18
C HIS A 82 10.39 20.13 4.78
N GLU A 83 10.32 19.17 3.86
CA GLU A 83 9.97 19.45 2.45
C GLU A 83 8.61 18.86 2.06
N CYS A 84 8.23 17.71 2.61
CA CYS A 84 6.95 17.07 2.35
C CYS A 84 5.82 17.85 3.06
N PRO A 85 4.83 18.38 2.34
CA PRO A 85 3.75 19.17 2.93
C PRO A 85 2.65 18.31 3.59
N ALA A 86 2.63 17.00 3.33
CA ALA A 86 1.60 16.11 3.88
C ALA A 86 1.70 16.03 5.40
N LYS A 87 0.55 16.10 6.08
CA LYS A 87 0.47 15.97 7.55
C LYS A 87 0.51 14.52 8.02
N GLU A 88 0.06 13.60 7.16
CA GLU A 88 0.04 12.17 7.46
C GLU A 88 1.09 11.45 6.64
N ILE A 89 2.25 11.20 7.24
CA ILE A 89 3.35 10.48 6.61
C ILE A 89 3.64 9.20 7.39
N TYR A 90 3.63 8.07 6.67
CA TYR A 90 3.96 6.75 7.20
C TYR A 90 5.15 6.15 6.45
N ILE A 91 6.08 5.55 7.20
CA ILE A 91 7.34 5.01 6.65
C ILE A 91 7.52 3.58 7.17
N SER A 92 7.70 2.61 6.27
CA SER A 92 8.12 1.25 6.66
C SER A 92 9.63 1.21 6.85
N GLU A 93 10.08 0.68 8.00
CA GLU A 93 11.51 0.56 8.33
C GLU A 93 11.77 -0.55 9.36
N TYR A 94 13.02 -1.01 9.47
CA TYR A 94 13.44 -1.95 10.53
C TYR A 94 13.86 -1.26 11.83
N THR A 95 14.17 0.02 11.77
CA THR A 95 14.65 0.81 12.90
C THR A 95 13.86 2.09 13.02
N LYS A 96 13.63 2.54 14.26
CA LYS A 96 12.94 3.80 14.53
C LYS A 96 13.75 4.97 13.95
N LEU A 97 13.10 5.77 13.09
CA LEU A 97 13.67 6.97 12.49
C LEU A 97 13.46 8.21 13.39
N PRO A 98 14.24 9.29 13.20
CA PRO A 98 14.05 10.56 13.92
C PRO A 98 12.65 11.14 13.72
N TYR A 99 12.09 11.73 14.79
CA TYR A 99 10.76 12.34 14.82
C TYR A 99 9.64 11.42 14.32
N THR A 100 9.73 10.13 14.66
CA THR A 100 8.68 9.17 14.38
C THR A 100 8.19 8.48 15.64
N GLU A 101 6.96 7.97 15.59
CA GLU A 101 6.43 6.99 16.53
C GLU A 101 6.09 5.68 15.82
N VAL A 102 6.03 4.59 16.57
CA VAL A 102 5.65 3.29 16.01
C VAL A 102 4.13 3.23 15.95
N ALA A 103 3.57 3.42 14.76
CA ALA A 103 2.15 3.27 14.51
C ALA A 103 1.72 1.80 14.51
N PHE A 104 2.60 0.92 13.99
CA PHE A 104 2.33 -0.51 13.93
C PHE A 104 3.64 -1.32 13.91
N ASN A 105 3.60 -2.56 14.39
CA ASN A 105 4.68 -3.53 14.24
C ASN A 105 4.15 -4.72 13.43
N PHE A 106 4.61 -4.84 12.18
CA PHE A 106 4.24 -5.94 11.28
C PHE A 106 4.88 -7.28 11.68
N GLY A 107 5.83 -7.26 12.60
CA GLY A 107 6.60 -8.42 13.02
C GLY A 107 7.61 -8.82 11.95
N LYS A 108 7.95 -10.11 11.91
CA LYS A 108 9.03 -10.62 11.06
C LYS A 108 8.47 -11.02 9.71
N LYS A 109 8.94 -10.38 8.63
CA LYS A 109 8.74 -10.88 7.26
C LYS A 109 9.28 -12.31 7.14
N GLN A 110 8.45 -13.25 6.70
CA GLN A 110 8.91 -14.60 6.39
C GLN A 110 9.76 -14.57 5.12
N SER A 111 10.99 -15.07 5.23
CA SER A 111 11.86 -15.28 4.07
C SER A 111 12.26 -16.75 4.02
N PHE A 112 12.01 -17.40 2.89
CA PHE A 112 12.39 -18.79 2.63
C PHE A 112 13.88 -18.94 2.26
N SER A 113 14.59 -17.84 2.03
CA SER A 113 15.96 -17.85 1.50
C SER A 113 17.05 -17.48 2.52
N SER A 114 16.71 -16.85 3.65
CA SER A 114 17.70 -16.32 4.59
C SER A 114 17.70 -16.99 5.96
N THR A 115 18.88 -17.47 6.38
CA THR A 115 19.16 -18.04 7.71
C THR A 115 19.77 -16.95 8.59
N GLY A 116 18.98 -16.35 9.49
CA GLY A 116 19.45 -15.29 10.39
C GLY A 116 18.38 -14.75 11.33
N LYS A 117 18.80 -13.96 12.34
CA LYS A 117 17.86 -13.20 13.20
C LYS A 117 17.16 -12.15 12.34
N ARG A 118 15.86 -12.33 12.14
CA ARG A 118 15.02 -11.39 11.39
C ARG A 118 14.62 -10.22 12.29
N ARG A 119 14.76 -9.02 11.77
CA ARG A 119 14.28 -7.79 12.40
C ARG A 119 12.76 -7.71 12.21
N ASP A 120 12.10 -7.07 13.16
CA ASP A 120 10.69 -6.72 13.03
C ASP A 120 10.59 -5.52 12.08
N GLU A 121 9.60 -5.54 11.19
CA GLU A 121 9.26 -4.40 10.36
C GLU A 121 8.25 -3.52 11.09
N LEU A 122 8.53 -2.22 11.09
CA LEU A 122 7.76 -1.21 11.77
C LEU A 122 7.08 -0.32 10.74
N LEU A 123 5.83 0.06 11.02
CA LEU A 123 5.20 1.22 10.43
C LEU A 123 5.45 2.39 11.35
N LEU A 124 6.19 3.38 10.87
CA LEU A 124 6.51 4.59 11.58
C LEU A 124 5.58 5.71 11.12
N ARG A 125 4.94 6.43 12.04
CA ARG A 125 4.23 7.68 11.73
C ARG A 125 5.15 8.85 12.05
N VAL A 126 5.31 9.78 11.12
CA VAL A 126 6.04 11.03 11.36
C VAL A 126 5.26 11.88 12.35
N VAL A 127 5.96 12.41 13.35
CA VAL A 127 5.40 13.33 14.35
C VAL A 127 5.94 14.71 14.01
N HIS A 128 5.05 15.58 13.56
CA HIS A 128 5.35 17.00 13.47
C HIS A 128 5.24 17.55 14.89
N GLU A 129 6.24 18.30 15.35
CA GLU A 129 6.02 19.15 16.53
C GLU A 129 4.94 20.14 16.11
N ASP A 130 3.73 19.93 16.61
CA ASP A 130 2.68 20.93 16.50
C ASP A 130 3.26 22.22 17.09
N ASP A 131 3.25 23.29 16.30
CA ASP A 131 3.32 24.65 16.82
C ASP A 131 2.07 24.86 17.71
N GLU A 132 2.08 24.26 18.91
CA GLU A 132 1.39 24.79 20.08
C GLU A 132 2.05 26.14 20.38
N ASP A 133 1.58 27.19 19.70
CA ASP A 133 1.24 28.49 20.28
C ASP A 133 1.03 29.57 19.20
N ALA A 134 -0.24 29.98 19.08
CA ALA A 134 -0.75 31.35 18.84
C ALA A 134 -0.37 32.13 17.56
#